data_AF-A0A966DHC1-F1
#
_entry.id   AF-A0A966DHC1-F1
#
_cell.length_a   1.000
_cell.length_b   1.000
_cell.length_c   1.000
_cell.angle_alpha   90.00
_cell.angle_beta   90.00
_cell.angle_gamma   90.00
#
_symmetry.space_group_name_H-M   'P 1'
#
loop_
_entity.id
_entity.type
_entity.pdbx_description
1 polymer ?
#
loop_
_entity_poly.entity_id
_entity_poly.type
_entity_poly.pdbx_seq_one_letter_code
_entity_poly.pdbx_strand_id
1 'polypeptide(L)'
;MKTVNTKIVFYRFNFDDTSKSKDENLAARAEYDLMCSELKCFGYEKMKISEKKWIDYKIKDGFYRDEDISIETDHLFNNQFNADCETLKNHRVFDWFEKLIDNNKIKDGYYIVPTYELCDLLCSTFKCGYCGKQYNSAGDGFCHACLDSQYLKSKELHLLQLRNIPEVVFAKYNKYELFAEYNKRQKESAIKSEEVRRRNVADEISKKRKLENFRIIATNNLIEAGIYPHKLPVFFEDGLVIIGNKYNWTSVSFTEEDRKEVKKLLDGRLFSFEIKIL
;
A
#
# COMPACT_ATOMS: atom_id res chain seq x y z
N MET A 1 -8.14 15.63 6.88
CA MET A 1 -8.05 15.49 5.42
C MET A 1 -8.37 16.85 4.83
N LYS A 2 -7.55 17.36 3.90
CA LYS A 2 -7.84 18.60 3.19
C LYS A 2 -8.62 18.28 1.93
N THR A 3 -9.55 19.14 1.57
CA THR A 3 -10.37 19.00 0.37
C THR A 3 -10.43 20.32 -0.41
N VAL A 4 -10.61 20.22 -1.73
CA VAL A 4 -10.88 21.36 -2.62
C VAL A 4 -12.29 21.21 -3.17
N ASN A 5 -13.09 22.26 -3.04
CA ASN A 5 -14.45 22.26 -3.59
C ASN A 5 -14.41 22.65 -5.07
N THR A 6 -15.18 21.92 -5.87
CA THR A 6 -15.38 22.17 -7.29
C THR A 6 -16.76 21.64 -7.70
N LYS A 7 -17.04 21.64 -9.00
CA LYS A 7 -18.30 21.22 -9.58
C LYS A 7 -18.05 20.17 -10.65
N ILE A 8 -18.87 19.12 -10.68
CA ILE A 8 -18.97 18.20 -11.81
C ILE A 8 -20.08 18.68 -12.73
N VAL A 9 -19.76 18.87 -14.02
CA VAL A 9 -20.72 19.29 -15.04
C VAL A 9 -20.93 18.12 -15.98
N PHE A 10 -22.17 17.67 -16.05
CA PHE A 10 -22.55 16.59 -16.94
C PHE A 10 -23.03 17.15 -18.27
N TYR A 11 -22.75 16.44 -19.35
CA TYR A 11 -23.15 16.86 -20.69
C TYR A 11 -23.73 15.71 -21.49
N ARG A 12 -24.67 16.04 -22.37
CA ARG A 12 -25.18 15.13 -23.38
C ARG A 12 -25.50 15.88 -24.68
N PHE A 13 -24.79 15.52 -25.74
CA PHE A 13 -25.04 16.00 -27.09
C PHE A 13 -25.55 14.87 -27.95
N ASN A 14 -26.67 15.08 -28.64
CA ASN A 14 -27.20 14.16 -29.64
C ASN A 14 -27.12 14.85 -31.01
N PHE A 15 -26.24 14.38 -31.88
CA PHE A 15 -26.00 14.99 -33.19
C PHE A 15 -26.96 14.48 -34.28
N ASP A 16 -27.87 13.58 -33.94
CA ASP A 16 -28.83 12.98 -34.87
C ASP A 16 -30.24 12.95 -34.24
N ASP A 17 -30.56 14.00 -33.49
CA ASP A 17 -31.88 14.16 -32.92
C ASP A 17 -32.87 14.53 -34.04
N THR A 18 -33.74 13.58 -34.39
CA THR A 18 -34.74 13.77 -35.45
C THR A 18 -35.85 14.75 -35.06
N SER A 19 -35.96 15.08 -33.77
CA SER A 19 -36.86 16.13 -33.30
C SER A 19 -36.30 17.55 -33.52
N LYS A 20 -35.00 17.67 -33.82
CA LYS A 20 -34.31 18.93 -34.09
C LYS A 20 -34.06 19.13 -35.58
N SER A 21 -33.98 20.38 -35.98
CA SER A 21 -33.53 20.77 -37.32
C SER A 21 -32.05 20.41 -37.55
N LYS A 22 -31.65 20.38 -38.82
CA LYS A 22 -30.25 20.14 -39.21
C LYS A 22 -29.31 21.20 -38.64
N ASP A 23 -29.74 22.46 -38.60
CA ASP A 23 -28.94 23.57 -38.10
C ASP A 23 -28.76 23.49 -36.58
N GLU A 24 -29.78 23.06 -35.83
CA GLU A 24 -29.67 22.81 -34.38
C GLU A 24 -28.71 21.65 -34.08
N ASN A 25 -28.75 20.57 -34.86
CA ASN A 25 -27.79 19.46 -34.72
C ASN A 25 -26.35 19.91 -35.04
N LEU A 26 -26.17 20.80 -36.03
CA LEU A 26 -24.88 21.39 -36.35
C LEU A 26 -24.37 22.31 -35.23
N ALA A 27 -25.25 23.13 -34.65
CA ALA A 27 -24.93 23.99 -33.52
C ALA A 27 -24.50 23.18 -32.29
N ALA A 28 -25.24 22.11 -31.94
CA ALA A 28 -24.88 21.20 -30.85
C ALA A 28 -23.49 20.56 -31.04
N ARG A 29 -23.11 20.27 -32.30
CA ARG A 29 -21.77 19.77 -32.61
C ARG A 29 -20.69 20.82 -32.40
N ALA A 30 -20.94 22.05 -32.86
CA ALA A 30 -20.03 23.17 -32.64
C ALA A 30 -19.84 23.47 -31.14
N GLU A 31 -20.90 23.42 -30.34
CA GLU A 31 -20.84 23.57 -28.88
C GLU A 31 -19.98 22.49 -28.22
N TYR A 32 -20.19 21.22 -28.61
CA TYR A 32 -19.37 20.12 -28.10
C TYR A 32 -17.88 20.26 -28.48
N ASP A 33 -17.60 20.67 -29.73
CA ASP A 33 -16.23 20.85 -30.21
C ASP A 33 -15.54 22.05 -29.50
N LEU A 34 -16.30 23.11 -29.20
CA LEU A 34 -15.83 24.24 -28.40
C LEU A 34 -15.49 23.80 -26.97
N MET A 35 -16.41 23.13 -26.27
CA MET A 35 -16.19 22.57 -24.94
C MET A 35 -14.96 21.65 -24.92
N CYS A 36 -14.82 20.76 -25.90
CA CYS A 36 -13.65 19.89 -26.03
C CYS A 36 -12.35 20.67 -26.16
N SER A 37 -12.37 21.80 -26.86
CA SER A 37 -11.20 22.65 -27.09
C SER A 37 -10.84 23.40 -25.80
N GLU A 38 -11.81 23.95 -25.09
CA GLU A 38 -11.62 24.61 -23.80
C GLU A 38 -11.01 23.67 -22.76
N LEU A 39 -11.57 22.46 -22.60
CA LEU A 39 -11.04 21.46 -21.65
C LEU A 39 -9.59 21.06 -21.99
N LYS A 40 -9.26 20.91 -23.27
CA LYS A 40 -7.87 20.67 -23.71
C LYS A 40 -6.93 21.81 -23.38
N CYS A 41 -7.40 23.07 -23.43
CA CYS A 41 -6.59 24.22 -23.02
C CYS A 41 -6.24 24.17 -21.52
N PHE A 42 -7.04 23.53 -20.68
CA PHE A 42 -6.73 23.24 -19.28
C PHE A 42 -5.86 22.00 -19.09
N GLY A 43 -5.45 21.32 -20.16
CA GLY A 43 -4.64 20.11 -20.12
C GLY A 43 -5.44 18.84 -19.81
N TYR A 44 -6.78 18.88 -19.86
CA TYR A 44 -7.59 17.71 -19.55
C TYR A 44 -7.49 16.65 -20.65
N GLU A 45 -7.39 15.40 -20.24
CA GLU A 45 -7.35 14.25 -21.14
C GLU A 45 -8.69 13.51 -21.13
N LYS A 46 -9.32 13.42 -22.30
CA LYS A 46 -10.62 12.74 -22.43
C LYS A 46 -10.48 11.25 -22.16
N MET A 47 -11.01 10.80 -21.03
CA MET A 47 -11.06 9.38 -20.68
C MET A 47 -12.31 8.72 -21.24
N LYS A 48 -12.11 7.68 -22.05
CA LYS A 48 -13.20 6.90 -22.66
C LYS A 48 -13.35 5.55 -21.98
N ILE A 49 -14.51 5.28 -21.39
CA ILE A 49 -14.78 4.00 -20.69
C ILE A 49 -16.06 3.38 -21.23
N SER A 50 -16.07 2.05 -21.32
CA SER A 50 -17.25 1.28 -21.72
C SER A 50 -18.31 1.25 -20.62
N GLU A 51 -19.57 1.19 -21.03
CA GLU A 51 -20.76 1.21 -20.16
C GLU A 51 -20.68 0.29 -18.94
N LYS A 52 -20.12 -0.92 -19.09
CA LYS A 52 -20.10 -1.95 -18.05
C LYS A 52 -19.31 -1.58 -16.79
N LYS A 53 -18.47 -0.54 -16.85
CA LYS A 53 -17.67 -0.05 -15.72
C LYS A 53 -18.08 1.34 -15.24
N TRP A 54 -19.09 1.93 -15.87
CA TRP A 54 -19.62 3.19 -15.38
C TRP A 54 -20.35 2.89 -14.08
N ILE A 55 -19.95 3.57 -13.01
CA ILE A 55 -20.79 3.66 -11.82
C ILE A 55 -22.12 4.18 -12.35
N ASP A 56 -23.20 3.41 -12.16
CA ASP A 56 -24.57 3.89 -12.31
C ASP A 56 -24.71 5.04 -11.31
N TYR A 57 -24.14 6.20 -11.62
CA TYR A 57 -24.47 7.44 -10.98
C TYR A 57 -25.92 7.62 -11.34
N LYS A 58 -26.73 7.19 -10.38
CA LYS A 58 -28.17 7.19 -10.43
C LYS A 58 -28.56 8.56 -10.93
N ILE A 59 -28.95 8.56 -12.20
CA ILE A 59 -30.20 9.09 -12.68
C ILE A 59 -31.28 8.75 -11.63
N LYS A 60 -31.30 9.46 -10.50
CA LYS A 60 -32.55 9.66 -9.77
C LYS A 60 -33.29 10.63 -10.68
N ASP A 61 -34.32 10.12 -11.35
CA ASP A 61 -35.34 10.89 -12.07
C ASP A 61 -35.06 11.32 -13.53
N GLY A 62 -34.06 10.75 -14.21
CA GLY A 62 -33.86 10.98 -15.65
C GLY A 62 -32.89 12.10 -16.01
N PHE A 63 -32.32 12.81 -15.03
CA PHE A 63 -31.56 14.03 -15.27
C PHE A 63 -30.13 13.97 -14.74
N TYR A 64 -29.21 14.33 -15.62
CA TYR A 64 -27.87 14.75 -15.25
C TYR A 64 -27.99 16.12 -14.57
N ARG A 65 -27.70 16.17 -13.27
CA ARG A 65 -27.60 17.45 -12.57
C ARG A 65 -26.15 17.68 -12.26
N ASP A 66 -25.69 18.88 -12.56
CA ASP A 66 -24.40 19.30 -12.03
C ASP A 66 -24.43 19.24 -10.51
N GLU A 67 -23.28 18.95 -9.93
CA GLU A 67 -23.16 18.73 -8.51
C GLU A 67 -21.89 19.38 -7.97
N ASP A 68 -22.01 20.02 -6.81
CA ASP A 68 -20.85 20.48 -6.06
C ASP A 68 -20.20 19.27 -5.38
N ILE A 69 -18.90 19.09 -5.63
CA ILE A 69 -18.12 17.98 -5.10
C ILE A 69 -16.92 18.52 -4.33
N SER A 70 -16.44 17.72 -3.38
CA SER A 70 -15.18 17.98 -2.69
C SER A 70 -14.16 16.92 -3.13
N ILE A 71 -12.96 17.36 -3.47
CA ILE A 71 -11.85 16.51 -3.93
C ILE A 71 -10.81 16.37 -2.82
N GLU A 72 -10.43 15.14 -2.48
CA GLU A 72 -9.35 14.87 -1.53
C GLU A 72 -7.98 15.25 -2.10
N THR A 73 -7.14 15.90 -1.29
CA THR A 73 -5.84 16.42 -1.76
C THR A 73 -4.64 15.52 -1.45
N ASP A 74 -4.82 14.43 -0.69
CA ASP A 74 -3.69 13.64 -0.17
C ASP A 74 -3.11 12.68 -1.23
N HIS A 75 -3.91 12.31 -2.24
CA HIS A 75 -3.54 11.35 -3.28
C HIS A 75 -3.98 11.83 -4.67
N LEU A 76 -3.26 12.81 -5.21
CA LEU A 76 -3.58 13.41 -6.50
C LEU A 76 -3.03 12.59 -7.66
N PHE A 77 -3.78 12.50 -8.75
CA PHE A 77 -3.32 11.94 -10.02
C PHE A 77 -3.49 12.98 -11.11
N ASN A 78 -2.88 12.74 -12.27
CA ASN A 78 -2.91 13.69 -13.37
C ASN A 78 -4.34 13.96 -13.88
N ASN A 79 -5.14 12.91 -14.00
CA ASN A 79 -6.45 12.95 -14.64
C ASN A 79 -7.57 12.32 -13.80
N GLN A 80 -7.31 11.99 -12.53
CA GLN A 80 -8.31 11.37 -11.66
C GLN A 80 -8.15 11.83 -10.22
N PHE A 81 -9.26 11.86 -9.50
CA PHE A 81 -9.34 12.39 -8.14
C PHE A 81 -10.22 11.50 -7.28
N ASN A 82 -9.93 11.42 -5.99
CA ASN A 82 -10.86 10.81 -5.04
C ASN A 82 -11.89 11.88 -4.62
N ALA A 83 -13.18 11.57 -4.75
CA ALA A 83 -14.25 12.44 -4.31
C ALA A 83 -14.65 12.13 -2.86
N ASP A 84 -14.81 13.19 -2.07
CA ASP A 84 -15.28 13.18 -0.67
C ASP A 84 -16.57 13.98 -0.53
N CYS A 85 -17.62 13.55 -1.23
CA CYS A 85 -18.98 14.07 -1.07
C CYS A 85 -19.96 12.91 -0.88
N GLU A 86 -21.17 13.20 -0.39
CA GLU A 86 -22.14 12.16 -0.01
C GLU A 86 -22.50 11.21 -1.17
N THR A 87 -22.63 11.76 -2.38
CA THR A 87 -23.05 11.04 -3.59
C THR A 87 -21.92 10.24 -4.24
N LEU A 88 -20.68 10.74 -4.17
CA LEU A 88 -19.50 10.14 -4.82
C LEU A 88 -18.49 9.57 -3.80
N LYS A 89 -18.91 9.35 -2.55
CA LYS A 89 -18.00 8.91 -1.48
C LYS A 89 -17.29 7.61 -1.85
N ASN A 90 -15.97 7.58 -1.70
CA ASN A 90 -15.10 6.46 -2.07
C ASN A 90 -15.03 6.16 -3.58
N HIS A 91 -15.50 7.07 -4.43
CA HIS A 91 -15.35 6.93 -5.88
C HIS A 91 -14.19 7.78 -6.40
N ARG A 92 -13.57 7.29 -7.47
CA ARG A 92 -12.65 8.10 -8.28
C ARG A 92 -13.41 8.73 -9.44
N VAL A 93 -13.21 10.02 -9.61
CA VAL A 93 -13.73 10.81 -10.73
C VAL A 93 -12.58 11.21 -11.65
N PHE A 94 -12.82 11.24 -12.95
CA PHE A 94 -11.85 11.76 -13.90
C PHE A 94 -12.02 13.28 -14.07
N ASP A 95 -10.96 13.97 -14.45
CA ASP A 95 -11.04 15.38 -14.86
C ASP A 95 -12.00 15.57 -16.03
N TRP A 96 -11.94 14.67 -17.01
CA TRP A 96 -12.86 14.60 -18.15
C TRP A 96 -13.17 13.16 -18.54
N PHE A 97 -14.45 12.82 -18.46
CA PHE A 97 -14.97 11.52 -18.80
C PHE A 97 -15.97 11.57 -19.98
N GLU A 98 -15.82 10.65 -20.93
CA GLU A 98 -16.79 10.41 -22.00
C GLU A 98 -17.17 8.93 -22.07
N LYS A 99 -18.48 8.67 -22.07
CA LYS A 99 -19.07 7.37 -22.24
C LYS A 99 -18.88 6.88 -23.69
N LEU A 100 -18.41 5.65 -23.83
CA LEU A 100 -18.39 4.97 -25.13
C LEU A 100 -19.81 4.49 -25.48
N ILE A 101 -20.42 5.12 -26.47
CA ILE A 101 -21.72 4.74 -27.04
C ILE A 101 -21.50 4.31 -28.49
N ASP A 102 -22.00 3.13 -28.85
CA ASP A 102 -21.73 2.48 -30.16
C ASP A 102 -22.14 3.33 -31.36
N ASN A 103 -23.22 4.13 -31.24
CA ASN A 103 -23.74 4.92 -32.35
C ASN A 103 -22.85 6.10 -32.74
N ASN A 104 -21.84 6.48 -31.93
CA ASN A 104 -20.96 7.64 -32.07
C ASN A 104 -21.61 9.03 -32.25
N LYS A 105 -22.93 9.08 -32.41
CA LYS A 105 -23.78 10.26 -32.62
C LYS A 105 -24.19 10.93 -31.31
N ILE A 106 -24.21 10.15 -30.23
CA ILE A 106 -24.44 10.67 -28.88
C ILE A 106 -23.09 10.79 -28.19
N LYS A 107 -22.82 11.96 -27.60
CA LYS A 107 -21.70 12.22 -26.69
C LYS A 107 -22.28 12.48 -25.33
N ASP A 108 -21.86 11.69 -24.35
CA ASP A 108 -22.44 11.67 -23.01
C ASP A 108 -21.30 11.50 -22.03
N GLY A 109 -21.27 12.30 -20.97
CA GLY A 109 -20.12 12.34 -20.08
C GLY A 109 -20.21 13.44 -19.05
N TYR A 110 -19.05 13.74 -18.46
CA TYR A 110 -18.91 14.85 -17.53
C TYR A 110 -17.48 15.38 -17.56
N TYR A 111 -17.30 16.57 -17.00
CA TYR A 111 -15.99 17.10 -16.65
C TYR A 111 -16.05 17.80 -15.29
N ILE A 112 -14.90 17.91 -14.63
CA ILE A 112 -14.76 18.69 -13.41
C ILE A 112 -14.43 20.13 -13.80
N VAL A 113 -15.04 21.12 -13.15
CA VAL A 113 -14.70 22.51 -13.41
C VAL A 113 -13.27 22.78 -12.88
N PRO A 114 -12.34 23.25 -13.72
CA PRO A 114 -11.00 23.57 -13.26
C PRO A 114 -11.07 24.77 -12.30
N THR A 115 -10.53 24.62 -11.10
CA THR A 115 -10.35 25.72 -10.15
C THR A 115 -8.88 26.09 -10.05
N TYR A 116 -8.59 27.38 -9.83
CA TYR A 116 -7.20 27.84 -9.63
C TYR A 116 -6.50 27.08 -8.50
N GLU A 117 -7.22 26.79 -7.41
CA GLU A 117 -6.70 26.04 -6.27
C GLU A 117 -6.31 24.60 -6.65
N LEU A 118 -7.15 23.89 -7.40
CA LEU A 118 -6.85 22.53 -7.84
C LEU A 118 -5.67 22.50 -8.83
N CYS A 119 -5.63 23.45 -9.77
CA CYS A 119 -4.53 23.57 -10.72
C CYS A 119 -3.20 23.90 -10.03
N ASP A 120 -3.20 24.85 -9.09
CA ASP A 120 -2.01 25.21 -8.32
C ASP A 120 -1.52 24.01 -7.51
N LEU A 121 -2.43 23.31 -6.83
CA LEU A 121 -2.13 22.12 -6.05
C LEU A 121 -1.49 21.01 -6.91
N LEU A 122 -2.01 20.75 -8.11
CA LEU A 122 -1.43 19.77 -9.03
C LEU A 122 -0.02 20.17 -9.49
N CYS A 123 0.18 21.46 -9.76
CA CYS A 123 1.47 22.01 -10.17
C CYS A 123 2.51 22.02 -9.04
N SER A 124 2.07 22.24 -7.80
CA SER A 124 2.93 22.30 -6.61
C SER A 124 3.17 20.94 -5.95
N THR A 125 2.39 19.92 -6.31
CA THR A 125 2.55 18.56 -5.80
C THR A 125 3.48 17.76 -6.68
N PHE A 126 4.44 17.09 -6.05
CA PHE A 126 5.44 16.27 -6.70
C PHE A 126 5.29 14.81 -6.31
N LYS A 127 5.48 13.88 -7.24
CA LYS A 127 5.50 12.43 -7.00
C LYS A 127 6.85 11.83 -7.32
N CYS A 128 7.23 10.84 -6.53
CA CYS A 128 8.38 9.98 -6.81
C CYS A 128 8.08 9.01 -7.96
N GLY A 129 8.93 8.95 -8.97
CA GLY A 129 8.79 8.00 -10.09
C GLY A 129 8.99 6.54 -9.71
N TYR A 130 9.60 6.24 -8.56
CA TYR A 130 9.84 4.87 -8.08
C TYR A 130 8.71 4.35 -7.17
N CYS A 131 8.37 5.09 -6.10
CA CYS A 131 7.39 4.63 -5.11
C CYS A 131 6.02 5.32 -5.21
N GLY A 132 5.88 6.36 -6.04
CA GLY A 132 4.64 7.13 -6.16
C GLY A 132 4.31 8.06 -4.98
N LYS A 133 5.13 8.09 -3.91
CA LYS A 133 4.91 8.98 -2.77
C LYS A 133 4.88 10.45 -3.21
N GLN A 134 3.92 11.20 -2.67
CA GLN A 134 3.69 12.61 -3.00
C GLN A 134 4.32 13.55 -1.96
N TYR A 135 4.71 14.73 -2.42
CA TYR A 135 5.42 15.78 -1.68
C TYR A 135 4.86 17.14 -2.08
N ASN A 136 4.66 18.04 -1.11
CA ASN A 136 4.17 19.40 -1.36
C ASN A 136 5.28 20.38 -1.81
N SER A 137 6.51 19.89 -1.91
CA SER A 137 7.66 20.66 -2.37
C SER A 137 8.67 19.70 -3.00
N ALA A 138 9.34 20.14 -4.06
CA ALA A 138 10.40 19.37 -4.69
C ALA A 138 11.64 19.24 -3.78
N GLY A 139 11.88 20.18 -2.85
CA GLY A 139 13.11 20.22 -2.06
C GLY A 139 14.34 20.22 -2.96
N ASP A 140 15.21 19.21 -2.80
CA ASP A 140 16.39 18.96 -3.64
C ASP A 140 16.08 18.18 -4.92
N GLY A 141 14.81 17.85 -5.18
CA GLY A 141 14.32 17.21 -6.38
C GLY A 141 14.22 15.68 -6.31
N PHE A 142 14.41 15.06 -5.14
CA PHE A 142 14.41 13.60 -5.03
C PHE A 142 13.65 13.01 -3.85
N CYS A 143 13.27 11.75 -4.03
CA CYS A 143 12.67 10.93 -3.00
C CYS A 143 13.72 10.16 -2.18
N HIS A 144 14.11 10.73 -1.05
CA HIS A 144 15.00 10.09 -0.06
C HIS A 144 14.44 8.83 0.57
N ALA A 145 13.11 8.71 0.66
CA ALA A 145 12.45 7.57 1.28
C ALA A 145 12.72 6.24 0.57
N CYS A 146 13.20 6.28 -0.68
CA CYS A 146 13.45 5.08 -1.48
C CYS A 146 14.92 4.64 -1.48
N LEU A 147 15.83 5.47 -0.97
CA LEU A 147 17.27 5.18 -1.05
C LEU A 147 17.66 3.93 -0.26
N ASP A 148 16.87 3.59 0.76
CA ASP A 148 17.06 2.41 1.61
C ASP A 148 16.38 1.15 1.05
N SER A 149 15.69 1.25 -0.10
CA SER A 149 15.04 0.10 -0.75
C SER A 149 16.09 -0.93 -1.20
N GLN A 150 15.90 -2.19 -0.81
CA GLN A 150 16.74 -3.31 -1.24
C GLN A 150 16.54 -3.67 -2.73
N TYR A 151 15.43 -3.21 -3.33
CA TYR A 151 15.09 -3.47 -4.72
C TYR A 151 15.49 -2.36 -5.67
N LEU A 152 15.94 -1.21 -5.14
CA LEU A 152 16.38 -0.08 -5.94
C LEU A 152 17.80 -0.35 -6.45
N LYS A 153 17.97 -0.39 -7.77
CA LYS A 153 19.30 -0.54 -8.39
C LYS A 153 19.92 0.83 -8.66
N SER A 154 21.24 0.91 -8.64
CA SER A 154 22.00 2.12 -9.01
C SER A 154 21.56 2.74 -10.35
N LYS A 155 21.29 1.90 -11.37
CA LYS A 155 20.84 2.37 -12.69
C LYS A 155 19.44 3.00 -12.67
N GLU A 156 18.63 2.67 -11.68
CA GLU A 156 17.24 3.13 -11.50
C GLU A 156 17.14 4.38 -10.62
N LEU A 157 18.26 4.96 -10.17
CA LEU A 157 18.25 6.17 -9.34
C LEU A 157 17.54 7.36 -10.00
N HIS A 158 17.49 7.41 -11.33
CA HIS A 158 16.73 8.42 -12.07
C HIS A 158 15.22 8.35 -11.79
N LEU A 159 14.69 7.21 -11.33
CA LEU A 159 13.28 7.06 -10.93
C LEU A 159 12.99 7.74 -9.58
N LEU A 160 14.02 8.06 -8.79
CA LEU A 160 13.84 8.80 -7.54
C LEU A 160 13.58 10.28 -7.75
N GLN A 161 13.78 10.77 -8.98
CA GLN A 161 13.51 12.15 -9.35
C GLN A 161 12.04 12.46 -9.14
N LEU A 162 11.79 13.55 -8.43
CA LEU A 162 10.45 14.08 -8.22
C LEU A 162 9.97 14.76 -9.49
N ARG A 163 8.73 14.44 -9.88
CA ARG A 163 8.02 15.06 -11.01
C ARG A 163 6.75 15.68 -10.49
N ASN A 164 6.35 16.84 -11.01
CA ASN A 164 5.03 17.36 -10.68
C ASN A 164 3.92 16.40 -11.17
N ILE A 165 2.72 16.49 -10.61
CA ILE A 165 1.62 15.57 -10.97
C ILE A 165 1.27 15.61 -12.47
N PRO A 166 1.22 16.78 -13.14
CA PRO A 166 1.08 16.88 -14.59
C PRO A 166 2.24 16.29 -15.41
N GLU A 167 3.34 15.92 -14.76
CA GLU A 167 4.57 15.39 -15.38
C GLU A 167 5.24 16.31 -16.42
N VAL A 168 4.95 17.60 -16.39
CA VAL A 168 5.49 18.59 -17.33
C VAL A 168 6.91 19.02 -16.95
N VAL A 169 7.23 19.05 -15.65
CA VAL A 169 8.49 19.61 -15.15
C VAL A 169 9.29 18.56 -14.37
N PHE A 170 10.53 18.41 -14.79
CA PHE A 170 11.53 17.61 -14.11
C PHE A 170 12.34 18.51 -13.17
N ALA A 171 12.39 18.17 -11.88
CA ALA A 171 13.32 18.84 -10.98
C ALA A 171 14.76 18.61 -11.46
N LYS A 172 15.51 19.68 -11.76
CA LYS A 172 16.90 19.56 -12.21
C LYS A 172 17.73 18.89 -11.12
N TYR A 173 18.63 17.97 -11.50
CA TYR A 173 19.37 17.22 -10.50
C TYR A 173 20.81 16.86 -10.82
N ASN A 174 21.59 16.67 -9.76
CA ASN A 174 22.97 16.18 -9.81
C ASN A 174 23.02 14.67 -9.53
N LYS A 175 23.22 13.88 -10.60
CA LYS A 175 23.27 12.40 -10.52
C LYS A 175 24.37 11.89 -9.59
N TYR A 176 25.48 12.62 -9.48
CA TYR A 176 26.64 12.17 -8.71
C TYR A 176 26.40 12.26 -7.20
N GLU A 177 25.72 13.33 -6.75
CA GLU A 177 25.35 13.50 -5.34
C GLU A 177 24.39 12.40 -4.88
N LEU A 178 23.33 12.15 -5.66
CA LEU A 178 22.37 11.09 -5.36
C LEU A 178 23.04 9.71 -5.33
N PHE A 179 23.96 9.45 -6.26
CA PHE A 179 24.70 8.18 -6.29
C PHE A 179 25.59 8.00 -5.05
N ALA A 180 26.24 9.07 -4.59
CA ALA A 180 27.05 9.04 -3.38
C ALA A 180 26.19 8.75 -2.13
N GLU A 181 25.03 9.42 -2.00
CA GLU A 181 24.12 9.19 -0.88
C GLU A 181 23.51 7.77 -0.92
N TYR A 182 23.11 7.29 -2.10
CA TYR A 182 22.65 5.92 -2.30
C TYR A 182 23.67 4.91 -1.80
N ASN A 183 24.94 5.03 -2.21
CA ASN A 183 25.99 4.12 -1.77
C ASN A 183 26.22 4.17 -0.26
N LYS A 184 26.14 5.36 0.35
CA LYS A 184 26.23 5.52 1.81
C LYS A 184 25.10 4.79 2.51
N ARG A 185 23.85 5.03 2.13
CA ARG A 185 22.67 4.41 2.74
C ARG A 185 22.61 2.90 2.55
N GLN A 186 22.97 2.40 1.37
CA GLN A 186 23.02 0.96 1.11
C GLN A 186 24.06 0.26 1.99
N LYS A 187 25.23 0.88 2.22
CA LYS A 187 26.23 0.37 3.18
C LYS A 187 25.69 0.38 4.61
N GLU A 188 25.08 1.47 5.05
CA GLU A 188 24.50 1.57 6.40
C GLU A 188 23.37 0.54 6.62
N SER A 189 22.52 0.33 5.62
CA SER A 189 21.44 -0.67 5.65
C SER A 189 22.00 -2.10 5.71
N ALA A 190 23.06 -2.39 4.95
CA ALA A 190 23.76 -3.68 5.01
C ALA A 190 24.39 -3.92 6.39
N ILE A 191 25.03 -2.92 6.99
CA ILE A 191 25.59 -3.00 8.35
C ILE A 191 24.49 -3.28 9.38
N LYS A 192 23.40 -2.51 9.37
CA LYS A 192 22.26 -2.71 10.27
C LYS A 192 21.64 -4.10 10.12
N SER A 193 21.50 -4.58 8.89
CA SER A 193 20.95 -5.92 8.62
C SER A 193 21.85 -7.03 9.17
N GLU A 194 23.17 -6.88 9.02
CA GLU A 194 24.14 -7.82 9.58
C GLU A 194 24.17 -7.79 11.12
N GLU A 195 24.05 -6.61 11.75
CA GLU A 195 23.93 -6.49 13.21
C GLU A 195 22.69 -7.19 13.74
N VAL A 196 21.54 -6.99 13.10
CA VAL A 196 20.28 -7.67 13.46
C VAL A 196 20.45 -9.19 13.32
N ARG A 197 21.05 -9.66 12.23
CA ARG A 197 21.34 -11.09 12.02
C ARG A 197 22.23 -11.65 13.13
N ARG A 198 23.29 -10.95 13.52
CA ARG A 198 24.18 -11.35 14.62
C ARG A 198 23.47 -11.43 15.96
N ARG A 199 22.62 -10.45 16.29
CA ARG A 199 21.79 -10.48 17.51
C ARG A 199 20.85 -11.68 17.51
N ASN A 200 20.14 -11.91 16.41
CA ASN A 200 19.23 -13.06 16.28
C ASN A 200 19.97 -14.40 16.47
N VAL A 201 21.16 -14.56 15.87
CA VAL A 201 21.99 -15.76 16.05
C VAL A 201 22.48 -15.89 17.50
N ALA A 202 22.93 -14.79 18.12
CA ALA A 202 23.36 -14.80 19.51
C ALA A 202 22.22 -15.19 20.47
N ASP A 203 21.01 -14.66 20.23
CA ASP A 203 19.81 -15.00 20.98
C ASP A 203 19.43 -16.47 20.80
N GLU A 204 19.55 -17.02 19.59
CA GLU A 204 19.30 -18.43 19.33
C GLU A 204 20.32 -19.34 20.04
N ILE A 205 21.61 -18.98 19.99
CA ILE A 205 22.67 -19.69 20.72
C ILE A 205 22.42 -19.63 22.23
N SER A 206 22.04 -18.46 22.76
CA SER A 206 21.70 -18.26 24.16
C SER A 206 20.53 -19.15 24.60
N LYS A 207 19.45 -19.19 23.80
CA LYS A 207 18.30 -20.09 24.02
C LYS A 207 18.71 -21.56 24.01
N LYS A 208 19.54 -21.99 23.04
CA LYS A 208 20.06 -23.37 22.99
C LYS A 208 20.90 -23.73 24.21
N ARG A 209 21.77 -22.83 24.67
CA ARG A 209 22.58 -23.03 25.89
C ARG A 209 21.72 -23.14 27.14
N LYS A 210 20.71 -22.27 27.29
CA LYS A 210 19.74 -22.36 28.39
C LYS A 210 19.04 -23.72 28.39
N LEU A 211 18.52 -24.15 27.24
CA LEU A 211 17.82 -25.44 27.11
C LEU A 211 18.73 -26.63 27.45
N GLU A 212 19.99 -26.60 27.00
CA GLU A 212 20.96 -27.65 27.33
C GLU A 212 21.29 -27.66 28.83
N ASN A 213 21.46 -26.50 29.46
CA ASN A 213 21.66 -26.40 30.91
C ASN A 213 20.44 -26.97 31.68
N PHE A 214 19.21 -26.65 31.26
CA PHE A 214 18.00 -27.25 31.84
C PHE A 214 18.00 -28.77 31.71
N ARG A 215 18.40 -29.30 30.54
CA ARG A 215 18.51 -30.74 30.30
C ARG A 215 19.54 -31.40 31.24
N ILE A 216 20.70 -30.78 31.44
CA ILE A 216 21.73 -31.26 32.37
C ILE A 216 21.21 -31.29 33.80
N ILE A 217 20.58 -30.21 34.27
CA ILE A 217 20.00 -30.12 35.63
C ILE A 217 18.94 -31.21 35.83
N ALA A 218 18.01 -31.35 34.88
CA ALA A 218 16.98 -32.39 34.95
C ALA A 218 17.58 -33.80 34.99
N THR A 219 18.62 -34.05 34.20
CA THR A 219 19.33 -35.35 34.18
C THR A 219 20.00 -35.64 35.52
N ASN A 220 20.68 -34.65 36.12
CA ASN A 220 21.34 -34.82 37.42
C ASN A 220 20.34 -35.10 38.54
N ASN A 221 19.22 -34.36 38.59
CA ASN A 221 18.17 -34.57 39.59
C ASN A 221 17.57 -36.00 39.50
N LEU A 222 17.44 -36.56 38.29
CA LEU A 222 17.01 -37.95 38.12
C LEU A 222 18.04 -38.94 38.66
N ILE A 223 19.32 -38.72 38.36
CA ILE A 223 20.41 -39.57 38.84
C ILE A 223 20.43 -39.58 40.38
N GLU A 224 20.29 -38.40 41.01
CA GLU A 224 20.19 -38.26 42.47
C GLU A 224 18.98 -38.99 43.05
N ALA A 225 17.87 -39.06 42.32
CA ALA A 225 16.69 -39.85 42.67
C ALA A 225 16.85 -41.37 42.43
N GLY A 226 18.04 -41.83 42.01
CA GLY A 226 18.30 -43.23 41.69
C GLY A 226 17.75 -43.68 40.33
N ILE A 227 17.30 -42.75 39.49
CA ILE A 227 16.77 -43.01 38.16
C ILE A 227 17.88 -42.78 37.14
N TYR A 228 18.46 -43.86 36.61
CA TYR A 228 19.52 -43.77 35.61
C TYR A 228 18.91 -43.61 34.20
N PRO A 229 19.09 -42.47 33.52
CA PRO A 229 18.46 -42.18 32.24
C PRO A 229 19.24 -42.82 31.10
N HIS A 230 19.38 -44.14 31.09
CA HIS A 230 19.80 -44.85 29.89
C HIS A 230 18.57 -45.03 28.98
N LYS A 231 18.40 -44.10 28.02
CA LYS A 231 17.40 -44.12 26.93
C LYS A 231 15.95 -43.76 27.29
N LEU A 232 15.71 -42.89 28.27
CA LEU A 232 14.35 -42.39 28.51
C LEU A 232 14.03 -41.17 27.63
N PRO A 233 12.96 -41.20 26.82
CA PRO A 233 12.45 -39.99 26.19
C PRO A 233 11.96 -39.01 27.29
N VAL A 234 12.31 -37.74 27.13
CA VAL A 234 11.90 -36.66 28.02
C VAL A 234 10.76 -35.91 27.31
N PHE A 235 9.58 -35.92 27.91
CA PHE A 235 8.41 -35.21 27.41
C PHE A 235 8.13 -33.97 28.24
N PHE A 236 7.65 -32.92 27.59
CA PHE A 236 7.24 -31.68 28.23
C PHE A 236 5.75 -31.49 27.97
N GLU A 237 4.95 -31.51 29.03
CA GLU A 237 3.50 -31.37 28.95
C GLU A 237 3.03 -30.41 30.05
N ASP A 238 2.40 -29.30 29.69
CA ASP A 238 1.82 -28.31 30.63
C ASP A 238 2.72 -27.86 31.80
N GLY A 239 4.04 -27.76 31.56
CA GLY A 239 5.01 -27.36 32.58
C GLY A 239 5.45 -28.48 33.52
N LEU A 240 5.10 -29.73 33.21
CA LEU A 240 5.66 -30.94 33.79
C LEU A 240 6.69 -31.54 32.83
N VAL A 241 7.86 -31.90 33.38
CA VAL A 241 8.79 -32.79 32.67
C VAL A 241 8.46 -34.21 33.10
N ILE A 242 7.94 -34.96 32.14
CA ILE A 242 7.56 -36.36 32.32
C ILE A 242 8.70 -37.19 31.76
N ILE A 243 9.36 -37.96 32.62
CA ILE A 243 10.48 -38.82 32.24
C ILE A 243 10.12 -40.25 32.61
N GLY A 244 10.07 -41.11 31.61
CA GLY A 244 9.70 -42.50 31.84
C GLY A 244 10.05 -43.41 30.68
N ASN A 245 10.17 -44.71 30.98
CA ASN A 245 10.12 -45.74 29.94
C ASN A 245 8.69 -46.26 29.83
N LYS A 246 8.51 -47.26 28.96
CA LYS A 246 7.26 -47.99 28.77
C LYS A 246 6.63 -48.55 30.07
N TYR A 247 7.38 -48.62 31.18
CA TYR A 247 7.00 -49.31 32.42
C TYR A 247 7.00 -48.43 33.67
N ASN A 248 7.70 -47.29 33.69
CA ASN A 248 7.78 -46.39 34.84
C ASN A 248 7.87 -44.95 34.37
N TRP A 249 6.95 -44.12 34.84
CA TRP A 249 6.91 -42.68 34.62
C TRP A 249 7.15 -41.96 35.95
N THR A 250 7.98 -40.93 35.94
CA THR A 250 8.21 -40.07 37.10
C THR A 250 8.00 -38.62 36.67
N SER A 251 7.25 -37.89 37.49
CA SER A 251 7.06 -36.45 37.35
C SER A 251 8.09 -35.71 38.20
N VAL A 252 8.75 -34.73 37.59
CA VAL A 252 9.58 -33.77 38.33
C VAL A 252 8.78 -32.48 38.45
N SER A 253 8.60 -32.00 39.69
CA SER A 253 7.89 -30.75 39.96
C SER A 253 8.84 -29.55 39.76
N PHE A 254 8.46 -28.64 38.88
CA PHE A 254 9.16 -27.36 38.65
C PHE A 254 8.51 -26.24 39.44
N THR A 255 9.31 -25.25 39.83
CA THR A 255 8.80 -23.99 40.39
C THR A 255 7.97 -23.23 39.34
N GLU A 256 7.16 -22.26 39.78
CA GLU A 256 6.32 -21.48 38.85
C GLU A 256 7.16 -20.63 37.88
N GLU A 257 8.29 -20.09 38.34
CA GLU A 257 9.30 -19.41 37.50
C GLU A 257 9.85 -20.34 36.42
N ASP A 258 10.28 -21.55 36.79
CA ASP A 258 10.84 -22.54 35.85
C ASP A 258 9.81 -22.91 34.77
N ARG A 259 8.53 -23.06 35.14
CA ARG A 259 7.45 -23.35 34.19
C ARG A 259 7.23 -22.22 33.20
N LYS A 260 7.27 -20.95 33.66
CA LYS A 260 7.14 -19.77 32.80
C LYS A 260 8.31 -19.67 31.81
N GLU A 261 9.53 -20.02 32.25
CA GLU A 261 10.71 -19.98 31.38
C GLU A 261 10.72 -21.12 30.35
N VAL A 262 10.36 -22.34 30.75
CA VAL A 262 10.21 -23.49 29.84
C VAL A 262 9.13 -23.25 28.80
N LYS A 263 7.95 -22.74 29.18
CA LYS A 263 6.86 -22.44 28.24
C LYS A 263 7.28 -21.41 27.19
N LYS A 264 7.96 -20.33 27.59
CA LYS A 264 8.53 -19.33 26.67
C LYS A 264 9.55 -19.91 25.68
N LEU A 265 10.30 -20.94 26.08
CA LEU A 265 11.27 -21.61 25.20
C LEU A 265 10.59 -22.57 24.21
N LEU A 266 9.43 -23.12 24.56
CA LEU A 266 8.70 -24.13 23.78
C LEU A 266 7.66 -23.54 22.81
N ASP A 267 7.05 -22.39 23.10
CA ASP A 267 6.01 -21.73 22.27
C ASP A 267 6.44 -21.35 20.82
N GLY A 268 7.68 -21.66 20.41
CA GLY A 268 8.19 -21.48 19.05
C GLY A 268 8.55 -22.76 18.28
N ARG A 269 8.33 -23.96 18.86
CA ARG A 269 8.62 -25.24 18.17
C ARG A 269 7.40 -26.15 18.21
N LEU A 270 6.86 -26.46 17.02
CA LEU A 270 5.91 -27.55 16.79
C LEU A 270 6.59 -28.89 17.08
N PHE A 271 6.63 -29.29 18.34
CA PHE A 271 6.76 -30.69 18.68
C PHE A 271 5.34 -31.21 18.89
N SER A 272 4.84 -32.02 17.95
CA SER A 272 3.62 -32.78 18.15
C SER A 272 3.91 -33.86 19.19
N PHE A 273 3.39 -33.70 20.40
CA PHE A 273 3.43 -34.75 21.40
C PHE A 273 2.08 -35.49 21.38
N GLU A 274 2.15 -36.81 21.34
CA GLU A 274 1.00 -37.69 21.55
C GLU A 274 0.80 -37.85 23.06
N ILE A 275 -0.31 -37.33 23.57
CA ILE A 275 -0.69 -37.43 24.97
C ILE A 275 -1.31 -38.81 25.19
N LYS A 276 -0.70 -39.64 26.02
CA LYS A 276 -1.36 -40.83 26.58
C LYS A 276 -1.75 -40.54 28.01
N ILE A 277 -3.03 -40.28 28.20
CA ILE A 277 -3.67 -40.24 29.52
C ILE A 277 -3.76 -41.70 30.01
N LEU A 278 -3.11 -42.00 31.15
CA LEU A 278 -3.31 -43.24 31.91
C LEU A 278 -4.43 -43.05 32.92
#